data_AF-A0A257GD80-F1
#
_entry.id   AF-A0A257GD80-F1
#
_cell.length_a   1.000
_cell.length_b   1.000
_cell.length_c   1.000
_cell.angle_alpha   90.00
_cell.angle_beta   90.00
_cell.angle_gamma   90.00
#
_symmetry.space_group_name_H-M   'P 1'
#
loop_
_entity.id
_entity.type
_entity.pdbx_description
1 polymer ?
#
loop_
_entity_poly.entity_id
_entity_poly.type
_entity_poly.pdbx_seq_one_letter_code
_entity_poly.pdbx_strand_id
1 'polypeptide(L)'
;MFERWKGDGEYVLPAATVEPYRLWFEFLKLAASDPEVTIDETVYADWGDYRSPTFSRWWSGHWRSLFAVRSKVERLDAGAVVGSEPDSITLTIPLSGHSDEVLAQVAAYLDREGVNLKRQGRFALSLGYEHGFLKQLDKARRYHRLYSYWLRHADADPRKRIERAARDYVRWYEGWEAKIKAGSRRRVTPIPYFYKVFVGYLDAGGRKSGTSQVLSDMGNAENARRQIVRDIRIARKLAANVAMGVFPGTY
;
A
#
# COMPACT_ATOMS: atom_id res chain seq x y z
N MET A 1 -5.57 -19.80 10.47
CA MET A 1 -5.82 -18.37 10.18
C MET A 1 -4.55 -17.64 10.59
N PHE A 2 -3.80 -17.02 9.68
CA PHE A 2 -2.59 -16.27 10.08
C PHE A 2 -3.05 -14.98 10.77
N GLU A 3 -2.75 -14.82 12.05
CA GLU A 3 -2.93 -13.54 12.74
C GLU A 3 -2.13 -12.47 11.98
N ARG A 4 -2.84 -11.43 11.53
CA ARG A 4 -2.19 -10.29 10.90
C ARG A 4 -1.45 -9.53 11.99
N TRP A 5 -0.16 -9.27 11.80
CA TRP A 5 0.62 -8.44 12.72
C TRP A 5 -0.01 -7.05 12.81
N LYS A 6 -0.46 -6.68 14.03
CA LYS A 6 -1.15 -5.42 14.29
C LYS A 6 -0.27 -4.39 14.99
N GLY A 7 0.90 -4.79 15.51
CA GLY A 7 1.72 -3.94 16.36
C GLY A 7 2.54 -4.75 17.37
N ASP A 8 3.02 -4.09 18.41
CA ASP A 8 3.84 -4.68 19.48
C ASP A 8 3.17 -4.69 20.86
N GLY A 9 1.88 -4.32 20.93
CA GLY A 9 1.08 -4.27 22.15
C GLY A 9 0.99 -2.89 22.77
N GLU A 10 2.06 -2.09 22.66
CA GLU A 10 2.05 -0.67 23.05
C GLU A 10 1.55 0.22 21.91
N TYR A 11 1.95 -0.11 20.68
CA TYR A 11 1.59 0.59 19.47
C TYR A 11 0.84 -0.35 18.53
N VAL A 12 -0.25 0.15 17.93
CA VAL A 12 -1.06 -0.59 16.97
C VAL A 12 -1.15 0.18 15.65
N LEU A 13 -1.04 -0.55 14.55
CA LEU A 13 -1.31 -0.02 13.22
C LEU A 13 -2.83 0.05 12.98
N PRO A 14 -3.36 1.22 12.57
CA PRO A 14 -4.77 1.37 12.22
C PRO A 14 -5.27 0.34 11.20
N ALA A 15 -4.46 0.03 10.18
CA ALA A 15 -4.81 -0.94 9.14
C ALA A 15 -4.68 -2.42 9.57
N ALA A 16 -4.13 -2.69 10.77
CA ALA A 16 -3.85 -4.04 11.27
C ALA A 16 -3.01 -4.92 10.30
N THR A 17 -2.21 -4.29 9.44
CA THR A 17 -1.27 -4.95 8.52
C THR A 17 -0.21 -3.95 8.06
N VAL A 18 1.02 -4.43 7.85
CA VAL A 18 2.16 -3.63 7.37
C VAL A 18 2.05 -3.28 5.88
N GLU A 19 1.35 -4.12 5.10
CA GLU A 19 1.38 -4.07 3.64
C GLU A 19 0.97 -2.72 3.02
N PRO A 20 -0.10 -2.03 3.47
CA PRO A 20 -0.46 -0.69 2.99
C PRO A 20 0.69 0.30 3.13
N TYR A 21 1.34 0.32 4.30
CA TYR A 21 2.43 1.25 4.59
C TYR A 21 3.71 0.90 3.81
N ARG A 22 3.96 -0.40 3.60
CA ARG A 22 5.00 -0.86 2.67
C ARG A 22 4.75 -0.33 1.26
N LEU A 23 3.53 -0.43 0.77
CA LEU A 23 3.19 0.08 -0.57
C LEU A 23 3.32 1.60 -0.64
N TRP A 24 2.93 2.34 0.40
CA TRP A 24 3.15 3.78 0.47
C TRP A 24 4.64 4.13 0.31
N PHE A 25 5.50 3.53 1.14
CA PHE A 25 6.95 3.73 1.07
C PHE A 25 7.52 3.38 -0.31
N GLU A 26 7.13 2.23 -0.86
CA GLU A 26 7.64 1.77 -2.14
C GLU A 26 7.13 2.60 -3.33
N PHE A 27 5.92 3.15 -3.26
CA PHE A 27 5.42 4.12 -4.24
C PHE A 27 6.11 5.48 -4.11
N LEU A 28 6.47 5.92 -2.89
CA LEU A 28 7.23 7.15 -2.68
C LEU A 28 8.60 7.06 -3.35
N LYS A 29 9.27 5.91 -3.25
CA LYS A 29 10.54 5.67 -3.96
C LYS A 29 10.39 5.71 -5.48
N LEU A 30 9.29 5.17 -6.01
CA LEU A 30 9.00 5.27 -7.45
C LEU A 30 8.67 6.70 -7.87
N ALA A 31 7.92 7.45 -7.06
CA ALA A 31 7.65 8.87 -7.29
C ALA A 31 8.97 9.66 -7.34
N ALA A 32 9.89 9.40 -6.42
CA ALA A 32 11.20 10.06 -6.37
C ALA A 32 12.11 9.71 -7.57
N SER A 33 11.79 8.63 -8.27
CA SER A 33 12.51 8.17 -9.47
C SER A 33 11.82 8.62 -10.77
N ASP A 34 10.60 9.15 -10.71
CA ASP A 34 9.87 9.64 -11.88
C ASP A 34 10.14 11.14 -12.06
N PRO A 35 10.81 11.56 -13.15
CA PRO A 35 11.08 12.98 -13.39
C PRO A 35 9.80 13.81 -13.62
N GLU A 36 8.66 13.17 -13.90
CA GLU A 36 7.37 13.85 -14.08
C GLU A 36 6.60 14.04 -12.75
N VAL A 37 7.14 13.59 -11.62
CA VAL A 37 6.49 13.68 -10.30
C VAL A 37 7.34 14.50 -9.34
N THR A 38 6.78 15.62 -8.87
CA THR A 38 7.39 16.43 -7.82
C THR A 38 6.87 16.00 -6.46
N ILE A 39 7.78 15.64 -5.55
CA ILE A 39 7.45 15.29 -4.16
C ILE A 39 7.40 16.56 -3.31
N ASP A 40 6.36 16.68 -2.49
CA ASP A 40 6.34 17.65 -1.41
C ASP A 40 7.22 17.15 -0.25
N GLU A 41 8.50 17.52 -0.29
CA GLU A 41 9.47 17.10 0.72
C GLU A 41 9.15 17.67 2.12
N THR A 42 8.31 18.72 2.22
CA THR A 42 7.88 19.26 3.53
C THR A 42 6.99 18.28 4.27
N VAL A 43 6.15 17.55 3.54
CA VAL A 43 5.31 16.50 4.10
C VAL A 43 6.15 15.35 4.63
N TYR A 44 7.26 15.04 3.97
CA TYR A 44 8.12 13.88 4.29
C TYR A 44 9.32 14.20 5.19
N ALA A 45 9.40 15.40 5.77
CA ALA A 45 10.52 15.81 6.60
C ALA A 45 10.87 14.80 7.71
N ASP A 46 9.86 14.26 8.40
CA ASP A 46 10.05 13.31 9.51
C ASP A 46 10.29 11.86 9.07
N TRP A 47 10.22 11.57 7.77
CA TRP A 47 10.60 10.25 7.24
C TRP A 47 12.11 10.07 7.16
N GLY A 48 12.88 11.17 7.22
CA GLY A 48 14.31 11.16 6.99
C GLY A 48 14.65 10.64 5.58
N ASP A 49 15.76 9.91 5.46
CA ASP A 49 16.12 9.28 4.18
C ASP A 49 15.24 8.06 3.88
N TYR A 50 14.28 8.23 2.97
CA TYR A 50 13.46 7.15 2.42
C TYR A 50 14.02 6.59 1.09
N ARG A 51 14.99 7.26 0.46
CA ARG A 51 15.48 6.94 -0.88
C ARG A 51 16.47 5.78 -0.84
N SER A 52 17.40 5.78 0.10
CA SER A 52 18.46 4.77 0.19
C SER A 52 18.05 3.45 0.84
N PRO A 53 17.39 3.41 2.02
CA PRO A 53 17.18 2.16 2.75
C PRO A 53 16.16 1.24 2.07
N THR A 54 16.22 -0.04 2.44
CA THR A 54 15.13 -0.99 2.20
C THR A 54 13.96 -0.67 3.12
N PHE A 55 12.74 -1.04 2.71
CA PHE A 55 11.56 -0.85 3.55
C PHE A 55 11.76 -1.44 4.94
N SER A 56 12.27 -2.66 5.08
CA SER A 56 12.44 -3.29 6.40
C SER A 56 13.38 -2.51 7.33
N ARG A 57 14.48 -1.97 6.79
CA ARG A 57 15.45 -1.18 7.56
C ARG A 57 14.88 0.18 7.96
N TRP A 58 14.15 0.82 7.04
CA TRP A 58 13.48 2.08 7.33
C TRP A 58 12.35 1.88 8.34
N TRP A 59 11.49 0.90 8.10
CA TRP A 59 10.30 0.60 8.90
C TRP A 59 10.62 0.42 10.39
N SER A 60 11.68 -0.33 10.73
CA SER A 60 12.04 -0.63 12.12
C SER A 60 12.25 0.61 12.99
N GLY A 61 12.71 1.72 12.41
CA GLY A 61 12.96 2.97 13.13
C GLY A 61 11.79 3.96 13.13
N HIS A 62 10.82 3.81 12.23
CA HIS A 62 9.85 4.89 11.93
C HIS A 62 8.39 4.52 12.21
N TRP A 63 8.07 3.22 12.26
CA TRP A 63 6.66 2.83 12.21
C TRP A 63 5.82 3.29 13.41
N ARG A 64 6.42 3.34 14.61
CA ARG A 64 5.76 3.75 15.85
C ARG A 64 5.38 5.23 15.85
N SER A 65 6.31 6.09 15.44
CA SER A 65 6.13 7.54 15.45
C SER A 65 5.32 8.03 14.26
N LEU A 66 5.43 7.37 13.10
CA LEU A 66 4.80 7.85 11.87
C LEU A 66 3.41 7.27 11.61
N PHE A 67 3.17 5.99 11.90
CA PHE A 67 1.94 5.30 11.44
C PHE A 67 1.10 4.68 12.55
N ALA A 68 1.72 4.30 13.66
CA ALA A 68 1.02 3.63 14.74
C ALA A 68 0.31 4.63 15.66
N VAL A 69 -0.70 4.11 16.36
CA VAL A 69 -1.32 4.78 17.49
C VAL A 69 -0.94 4.05 18.77
N ARG A 70 -0.67 4.80 19.84
CA ARG A 70 -0.45 4.22 21.17
C ARG A 70 -1.78 3.62 21.66
N SER A 71 -1.78 2.35 22.03
CA SER A 71 -2.97 1.60 22.47
C SER A 71 -2.83 1.07 23.90
N LYS A 72 -1.86 1.58 24.66
CA LYS A 72 -1.53 1.07 25.98
C LYS A 72 -2.57 1.53 27.01
N VAL A 73 -3.22 0.56 27.63
CA VAL A 73 -3.97 0.76 28.88
C VAL A 73 -3.02 0.45 30.02
N GLU A 74 -2.76 1.43 30.87
CA GLU A 74 -1.89 1.26 32.04
C GLU A 74 -2.74 1.25 33.31
N ARG A 75 -2.48 0.30 34.20
CA ARG A 75 -3.00 0.34 35.56
C ARG A 75 -2.08 1.25 36.37
N LEU A 76 -2.66 2.26 36.98
CA LEU A 76 -1.95 3.11 37.94
C LEU A 76 -2.04 2.48 39.33
N ASP A 77 -0.90 2.40 40.02
CA ASP A 77 -0.87 1.98 41.41
C ASP A 77 -1.37 3.08 42.34
N ALA A 78 -1.85 2.68 43.52
CA ALA A 78 -2.37 3.63 44.51
C ALA A 78 -1.27 4.62 44.93
N GLY A 79 -1.53 5.92 44.74
CA GLY A 79 -0.57 6.99 45.04
C GLY A 79 0.40 7.34 43.91
N ALA A 80 0.24 6.76 42.72
CA ALA A 80 1.03 7.15 41.56
C ALA A 80 0.76 8.62 41.18
N VAL A 81 1.82 9.42 41.09
CA VAL A 81 1.75 10.79 40.56
C VAL A 81 1.83 10.69 39.04
N VAL A 82 0.70 10.92 38.37
CA VAL A 82 0.64 10.94 36.92
C VAL A 82 0.97 12.35 36.45
N GLY A 83 2.07 12.50 35.72
CA GLY A 83 2.37 13.75 35.01
C GLY A 83 1.31 14.00 33.95
N SER A 84 0.93 15.27 33.74
CA SER A 84 0.07 15.64 32.62
C SER A 84 0.84 15.42 31.32
N GLU A 85 0.57 14.31 30.62
CA GLU A 85 1.02 14.17 29.23
C GLU A 85 0.01 14.86 28.30
N PRO A 86 0.47 15.60 27.28
CA PRO A 86 -0.39 16.41 26.41
C PRO A 86 -1.50 15.62 25.68
N ASP A 87 -1.24 14.35 25.38
CA ASP A 87 -2.13 13.49 24.58
C ASP A 87 -2.72 12.33 25.41
N SER A 88 -2.85 12.49 26.73
CA SER A 88 -3.37 11.45 27.62
C SER A 88 -4.46 11.97 28.56
N ILE A 89 -5.42 11.10 28.88
CA ILE A 89 -6.43 11.33 29.92
C ILE A 89 -6.32 10.19 30.92
N THR A 90 -6.23 10.53 32.21
CA THR A 90 -6.29 9.55 33.28
C THR A 90 -7.73 9.37 33.74
N LEU A 91 -8.24 8.14 33.68
CA LEU A 91 -9.60 7.79 34.11
C LEU A 91 -9.52 6.80 35.27
N THR A 92 -10.32 7.02 36.31
CA THR A 92 -10.50 6.04 37.40
C THR A 92 -11.75 5.21 37.09
N ILE A 93 -11.57 3.90 36.94
CA ILE A 93 -12.65 2.96 36.65
C ILE A 93 -13.01 2.18 37.92
N PRO A 94 -14.24 2.33 38.47
CA PRO A 94 -14.67 1.51 39.59
C PRO A 94 -14.87 0.06 39.13
N LEU A 95 -14.19 -0.88 39.81
CA LEU A 95 -14.26 -2.32 39.48
C LEU A 95 -15.58 -3.00 39.88
N SER A 96 -16.45 -2.28 40.60
CA SER A 96 -17.74 -2.77 41.09
C SER A 96 -18.91 -2.57 40.13
N GLY A 97 -18.71 -1.86 39.00
CA GLY A 97 -19.77 -1.57 38.02
C GLY A 97 -19.88 -2.62 36.91
N HIS A 98 -21.02 -2.64 36.20
CA HIS A 98 -21.17 -3.42 34.97
C HIS A 98 -20.29 -2.81 33.86
N SER A 99 -19.56 -3.66 33.12
CA SER A 99 -18.61 -3.23 32.09
C SER A 99 -19.21 -2.29 31.06
N ASP A 100 -20.44 -2.55 30.65
CA ASP A 100 -21.10 -1.83 29.56
C ASP A 100 -21.49 -0.41 29.99
N GLU A 101 -21.90 -0.24 31.25
CA GLU A 101 -22.23 1.07 31.82
C GLU A 101 -20.99 1.94 31.97
N VAL A 102 -19.88 1.35 32.44
CA VAL A 102 -18.59 2.04 32.56
C VAL A 102 -18.10 2.49 31.17
N LEU A 103 -18.14 1.61 30.17
CA LEU A 103 -17.72 1.95 28.81
C LEU A 103 -18.60 3.05 28.19
N ALA A 104 -19.92 3.02 28.41
CA ALA A 104 -20.82 4.06 27.95
C ALA A 104 -20.53 5.43 28.59
N GLN A 105 -20.21 5.46 29.88
CA GLN A 105 -19.85 6.68 30.59
C GLN A 105 -18.53 7.27 30.09
N VAL A 106 -17.52 6.42 29.85
CA VAL A 106 -16.23 6.85 29.28
C VAL A 106 -16.44 7.43 27.87
N ALA A 107 -17.24 6.79 27.03
CA ALA A 107 -17.55 7.29 25.68
C ALA A 107 -18.23 8.67 25.73
N ALA A 108 -19.27 8.82 26.56
CA ALA A 108 -20.00 10.08 26.71
C ALA A 108 -19.11 11.22 27.25
N TYR A 109 -18.15 10.91 28.13
CA TYR A 109 -17.19 11.89 28.62
C TYR A 109 -16.26 12.37 27.51
N LEU A 110 -15.68 11.45 26.72
CA LEU A 110 -14.80 11.79 25.61
C LEU A 110 -15.50 12.64 24.54
N ASP A 111 -16.77 12.34 24.25
CA ASP A 111 -17.60 13.12 23.32
C ASP A 111 -17.83 14.55 23.84
N ARG A 112 -18.11 14.72 25.14
CA ARG A 112 -18.33 16.04 25.77
C ARG A 112 -17.07 16.91 25.74
N GLU A 113 -15.91 16.32 26.04
CA GLU A 113 -14.62 17.03 26.02
C GLU A 113 -14.15 17.34 24.59
N GLY A 114 -14.92 16.92 23.56
CA GLY A 114 -14.55 17.11 22.16
C GLY A 114 -13.27 16.36 21.79
N VAL A 115 -12.93 15.31 22.54
CA VAL A 115 -11.73 14.51 22.29
C VAL A 115 -11.96 13.74 21.00
N ASN A 116 -11.39 14.25 19.92
CA ASN A 116 -11.38 13.55 18.66
C ASN A 116 -10.36 12.43 18.74
N LEU A 117 -10.82 11.22 19.07
CA LEU A 117 -10.02 10.00 19.03
C LEU A 117 -9.60 9.69 17.59
N LYS A 118 -8.60 10.43 17.10
CA LYS A 118 -7.97 10.16 15.81
C LYS A 118 -7.25 8.82 15.95
N ARG A 119 -7.88 7.75 15.48
CA ARG A 119 -7.30 6.40 15.39
C ARG A 119 -6.23 6.29 14.29
N GLN A 120 -5.45 7.34 14.06
CA GLN A 120 -4.51 7.41 12.96
C GLN A 120 -3.20 8.01 13.45
N GLY A 121 -2.09 7.36 13.08
CA GLY A 121 -0.76 7.97 13.24
C GLY A 121 -0.62 9.20 12.36
N ARG A 122 0.52 9.89 12.48
CA ARG A 122 0.84 11.11 11.72
C ARG A 122 0.60 10.96 10.21
N PHE A 123 0.95 9.80 9.67
CA PHE A 123 0.65 9.39 8.31
C PHE A 123 -0.49 8.38 8.31
N ALA A 124 -1.62 8.82 7.77
CA ALA A 124 -2.85 8.08 7.79
C ALA A 124 -3.27 7.64 6.39
N LEU A 125 -3.85 6.45 6.29
CA LEU A 125 -4.49 6.03 5.05
C LEU A 125 -5.77 6.86 4.82
N SER A 126 -6.05 7.19 3.57
CA SER A 126 -7.23 7.97 3.16
C SER A 126 -8.53 7.31 3.63
N LEU A 127 -9.55 8.12 3.91
CA LEU A 127 -10.86 7.64 4.36
C LEU A 127 -11.43 6.53 3.45
N GLY A 128 -11.98 5.48 4.05
CA GLY A 128 -12.58 4.36 3.31
C GLY A 128 -11.57 3.35 2.73
N TYR A 129 -10.29 3.45 3.10
CA TYR A 129 -9.25 2.51 2.66
C TYR A 129 -9.59 1.06 3.04
N GLU A 130 -10.33 0.82 4.12
CA GLU A 130 -10.74 -0.50 4.58
C GLU A 130 -11.64 -1.21 3.56
N HIS A 131 -12.59 -0.47 2.98
CA HIS A 131 -13.57 -1.01 2.05
C HIS A 131 -13.04 -1.09 0.62
N GLY A 132 -12.12 -0.19 0.23
CA GLY A 132 -11.57 -0.11 -1.12
C GLY A 132 -10.17 -0.70 -1.25
N PHE A 133 -9.20 -0.09 -0.57
CA PHE A 133 -7.78 -0.31 -0.80
C PHE A 133 -7.24 -1.61 -0.21
N LEU A 134 -7.63 -1.95 1.03
CA LEU A 134 -7.19 -3.18 1.67
C LEU A 134 -7.62 -4.43 0.90
N LYS A 135 -8.75 -4.36 0.18
CA LYS A 135 -9.23 -5.43 -0.71
C LYS A 135 -8.49 -5.48 -2.05
N GLN A 136 -7.71 -4.45 -2.37
CA GLN A 136 -7.03 -4.28 -3.65
C GLN A 136 -5.50 -4.28 -3.52
N LEU A 137 -4.94 -4.71 -2.39
CA LEU A 137 -3.50 -4.75 -2.16
C LEU A 137 -2.74 -5.56 -3.23
N ASP A 138 -3.31 -6.66 -3.72
CA ASP A 138 -2.70 -7.44 -4.81
C ASP A 138 -2.65 -6.66 -6.13
N LYS A 139 -3.67 -5.84 -6.41
CA LYS A 139 -3.65 -4.94 -7.57
C LYS A 139 -2.62 -3.84 -7.37
N ALA A 140 -2.54 -3.24 -6.17
CA ALA A 140 -1.55 -2.21 -5.85
C ALA A 140 -0.11 -2.73 -5.96
N ARG A 141 0.17 -3.96 -5.52
CA ARG A 141 1.46 -4.64 -5.74
C ARG A 141 1.79 -4.80 -7.21
N ARG A 142 0.80 -5.20 -8.02
CA ARG A 142 0.95 -5.32 -9.47
C ARG A 142 1.25 -3.96 -10.10
N TYR A 143 0.46 -2.93 -9.77
CA TYR A 143 0.64 -1.57 -10.25
C TYR A 143 2.04 -1.06 -9.92
N HIS A 144 2.47 -1.19 -8.66
CA HIS A 144 3.80 -0.82 -8.22
C HIS A 144 4.89 -1.49 -9.06
N ARG A 145 4.81 -2.82 -9.22
CA ARG A 145 5.83 -3.57 -9.95
C ARG A 145 5.87 -3.23 -11.43
N LEU A 146 4.71 -3.20 -12.09
CA LEU A 146 4.63 -2.80 -13.50
C LEU A 146 5.20 -1.40 -13.70
N TYR A 147 4.85 -0.47 -12.81
CA TYR A 147 5.33 0.90 -12.87
C TYR A 147 6.84 0.99 -12.67
N SER A 148 7.41 0.19 -11.77
CA SER A 148 8.87 0.10 -11.60
C SER A 148 9.58 -0.32 -12.89
N TYR A 149 9.02 -1.27 -13.66
CA TYR A 149 9.57 -1.65 -14.97
C TYR A 149 9.35 -0.55 -16.00
N TRP A 150 8.17 0.08 -16.01
CA TRP A 150 7.89 1.19 -16.91
C TRP A 150 8.86 2.37 -16.69
N LEU A 151 9.20 2.71 -15.45
CA LEU A 151 10.21 3.74 -15.14
C LEU A 151 11.62 3.37 -15.63
N ARG A 152 12.02 2.09 -15.57
CA ARG A 152 13.33 1.63 -16.07
C ARG A 152 13.54 1.81 -17.58
N HIS A 153 12.45 1.91 -18.34
CA HIS A 153 12.48 2.07 -19.79
C HIS A 153 12.13 3.50 -20.22
N ALA A 154 12.43 4.50 -19.39
CA ALA A 154 12.09 5.91 -19.65
C ALA A 154 12.75 6.49 -20.91
N ASP A 155 13.87 5.91 -21.34
CA ASP A 155 14.61 6.22 -22.57
C ASP A 155 13.93 5.69 -23.84
N ALA A 156 13.00 4.75 -23.71
CA ALA A 156 12.30 4.16 -24.84
C ALA A 156 11.13 5.03 -25.31
N ASP A 157 10.85 4.98 -26.62
CA ASP A 157 9.60 5.50 -27.20
C ASP A 157 8.37 5.02 -26.39
N PRO A 158 7.33 5.86 -26.17
CA PRO A 158 6.19 5.52 -25.32
C PRO A 158 5.55 4.16 -25.61
N ARG A 159 5.48 3.74 -26.88
CA ARG A 159 4.94 2.42 -27.24
C ARG A 159 5.89 1.31 -26.83
N LYS A 160 7.17 1.43 -27.20
CA LYS A 160 8.23 0.47 -26.84
C LYS A 160 8.39 0.34 -25.33
N ARG A 161 8.22 1.43 -24.59
CA ARG A 161 8.27 1.49 -23.13
C ARG A 161 7.21 0.59 -22.49
N ILE A 162 5.98 0.64 -22.99
CA ILE A 162 4.88 -0.24 -22.55
C ILE A 162 5.19 -1.71 -22.87
N GLU A 163 5.65 -1.98 -24.10
CA GLU A 163 6.00 -3.33 -24.55
C GLU A 163 7.10 -3.98 -23.70
N ARG A 164 8.19 -3.22 -23.43
CA ARG A 164 9.30 -3.67 -22.58
C ARG A 164 8.86 -3.89 -21.14
N ALA A 165 8.10 -2.96 -20.56
CA ALA A 165 7.60 -3.10 -19.19
C ALA A 165 6.68 -4.30 -19.01
N ALA A 166 5.80 -4.57 -19.98
CA ALA A 166 4.91 -5.74 -19.97
C ALA A 166 5.71 -7.05 -20.03
N ARG A 167 6.71 -7.13 -20.91
CA ARG A 167 7.62 -8.30 -21.03
C ARG A 167 8.37 -8.55 -19.73
N ASP A 168 8.96 -7.53 -19.13
CA ASP A 168 9.70 -7.67 -17.87
C ASP A 168 8.79 -8.11 -16.72
N TYR A 169 7.56 -7.58 -16.67
CA TYR A 169 6.58 -7.98 -15.68
C TYR A 169 6.17 -9.46 -15.83
N VAL A 170 5.86 -9.90 -17.06
CA VAL A 170 5.49 -11.30 -17.33
C VAL A 170 6.65 -12.25 -17.03
N ARG A 171 7.87 -11.93 -17.50
CA ARG A 171 9.06 -12.74 -17.24
C ARG A 171 9.33 -12.89 -15.75
N TRP A 172 9.23 -11.79 -15.00
CA TRP A 172 9.35 -11.83 -13.55
C TRP A 172 8.29 -12.75 -12.92
N TYR A 173 7.04 -12.60 -13.35
CA TYR A 173 5.93 -13.36 -12.79
C TYR A 173 6.12 -14.87 -13.02
N GLU A 174 6.49 -15.28 -14.22
CA GLU A 174 6.73 -16.69 -14.57
C GLU A 174 7.88 -17.28 -13.75
N GLY A 175 8.98 -16.53 -13.59
CA GLY A 175 10.09 -16.95 -12.75
C GLY A 175 9.71 -17.04 -11.26
N TRP A 176 8.88 -16.14 -10.77
CA TRP A 176 8.33 -16.19 -9.41
C TRP A 176 7.37 -17.37 -9.23
N GLU A 177 6.46 -17.57 -10.17
CA GLU A 177 5.48 -18.66 -10.18
C GLU A 177 6.18 -20.03 -10.16
N ALA A 178 7.21 -20.21 -10.99
CA ALA A 178 8.02 -21.43 -11.01
C ALA A 178 8.66 -21.72 -9.65
N LYS A 179 9.24 -20.69 -8.99
CA LYS A 179 9.82 -20.83 -7.64
C LYS A 179 8.79 -21.21 -6.57
N ILE A 180 7.59 -20.62 -6.64
CA ILE A 180 6.51 -20.90 -5.70
C ILE A 180 6.03 -22.35 -5.87
N LYS A 181 5.83 -22.81 -7.11
CA LYS A 181 5.44 -24.19 -7.44
C LYS A 181 6.50 -25.21 -7.05
N ALA A 182 7.79 -24.86 -7.17
CA ALA A 182 8.89 -25.77 -6.92
C ALA A 182 9.18 -26.04 -5.43
N GLY A 183 8.70 -25.23 -4.49
CA GLY A 183 9.10 -25.43 -3.09
C GLY A 183 8.42 -24.59 -2.02
N SER A 184 7.31 -23.90 -2.31
CA SER A 184 6.64 -23.09 -1.29
C SER A 184 5.21 -23.53 -1.02
N ARG A 185 4.80 -23.51 0.25
CA ARG A 185 3.39 -23.65 0.68
C ARG A 185 2.53 -22.42 0.35
N ARG A 186 3.05 -21.43 -0.40
CA ARG A 186 2.32 -20.19 -0.73
C ARG A 186 1.40 -20.44 -1.93
N ARG A 187 0.17 -19.92 -1.87
CA ARG A 187 -0.76 -19.95 -3.02
C ARG A 187 -0.23 -19.02 -4.12
N VAL A 188 -0.23 -19.51 -5.36
CA VAL A 188 0.04 -18.68 -6.55
C VAL A 188 -1.21 -17.85 -6.83
N THR A 189 -1.09 -16.53 -6.78
CA THR A 189 -2.11 -15.65 -7.34
C THR A 189 -1.83 -15.47 -8.83
N PRO A 190 -2.76 -15.85 -9.74
CA PRO A 190 -2.57 -15.67 -11.18
C PRO A 190 -2.46 -14.18 -11.54
N ILE A 191 -1.56 -13.84 -12.47
CA ILE A 191 -1.62 -12.52 -13.11
C ILE A 191 -2.86 -12.43 -14.01
N PRO A 192 -3.40 -11.21 -14.21
CA PRO A 192 -4.47 -11.01 -15.18
C PRO A 192 -4.05 -11.51 -16.57
N TYR A 193 -4.95 -12.26 -17.22
CA TYR A 193 -4.67 -12.95 -18.48
C TYR A 193 -4.20 -12.01 -19.60
N PHE A 194 -4.67 -10.75 -19.59
CA PHE A 194 -4.31 -9.76 -20.60
C PHE A 194 -2.80 -9.48 -20.69
N TYR A 195 -2.04 -9.64 -19.59
CA TYR A 195 -0.58 -9.51 -19.67
C TYR A 195 0.04 -10.58 -20.58
N LYS A 196 -0.41 -11.83 -20.45
CA LYS A 196 0.06 -12.96 -21.26
C LYS A 196 -0.37 -12.80 -22.71
N VAL A 197 -1.60 -12.37 -22.96
CA VAL A 197 -2.12 -12.09 -24.31
C VAL A 197 -1.25 -11.06 -25.02
N PHE A 198 -0.99 -9.92 -24.36
CA PHE A 198 -0.22 -8.86 -24.98
C PHE A 198 1.24 -9.27 -25.24
N VAL A 199 1.90 -9.91 -24.27
CA VAL A 199 3.29 -10.37 -24.44
C VAL A 199 3.40 -11.46 -25.50
N GLY A 200 2.49 -12.44 -25.52
CA GLY A 200 2.45 -13.47 -26.56
C GLY A 200 2.27 -12.89 -27.96
N TYR A 201 1.41 -11.87 -28.12
CA TYR A 201 1.27 -11.12 -29.37
C TYR A 201 2.58 -10.44 -29.81
N LEU A 202 3.30 -9.82 -28.87
CA LEU A 202 4.59 -9.18 -29.16
C LEU A 202 5.66 -10.19 -29.57
N ASP A 203 5.68 -11.36 -28.93
CA ASP A 203 6.66 -12.41 -29.18
C ASP A 203 6.40 -13.16 -30.49
N ALA A 204 5.14 -13.20 -30.95
CA ALA A 204 4.78 -13.62 -32.31
C ALA A 204 5.19 -12.60 -33.42
N GLY A 205 5.98 -11.58 -33.07
CA GLY A 205 6.49 -10.57 -33.99
C GLY A 205 5.45 -9.54 -34.42
N GLY A 206 4.32 -9.42 -33.69
CA GLY A 206 3.23 -8.51 -34.04
C GLY A 206 2.64 -8.75 -35.43
N ARG A 207 2.86 -9.94 -36.02
CA ARG A 207 2.41 -10.26 -37.37
C ARG A 207 0.95 -10.68 -37.37
N LYS A 208 0.21 -10.12 -38.33
CA LYS A 208 -1.11 -10.56 -38.79
C LYS A 208 -0.96 -11.93 -39.46
N SER A 209 -0.95 -13.03 -38.71
CA SER A 209 -1.17 -14.33 -39.35
C SER A 209 -2.61 -14.32 -39.90
N GLY A 210 -2.77 -14.44 -41.22
CA GLY A 210 -4.02 -14.24 -41.94
C GLY A 210 -5.03 -15.38 -41.76
N THR A 211 -5.57 -15.53 -40.55
CA THR A 211 -6.70 -16.41 -40.26
C THR A 211 -7.69 -15.68 -39.35
N SER A 212 -8.99 -15.95 -39.52
CA SER A 212 -10.10 -15.31 -38.78
C SER A 212 -9.89 -15.25 -37.25
N GLN A 213 -9.21 -16.25 -36.68
CA GLN A 213 -8.80 -16.30 -35.26
C GLN A 213 -7.91 -15.12 -34.84
N VAL A 214 -6.96 -14.72 -35.70
CA VAL A 214 -5.93 -13.70 -35.42
C VAL A 214 -6.49 -12.28 -35.50
N LEU A 215 -7.52 -12.06 -36.33
CA LEU A 215 -8.27 -10.79 -36.32
C LEU A 215 -9.06 -10.64 -35.02
N SER A 216 -9.59 -11.73 -34.46
CA SER A 216 -10.19 -11.74 -33.11
C SER A 216 -9.13 -11.49 -32.02
N ASP A 217 -7.92 -12.06 -32.19
CA ASP A 217 -6.81 -11.89 -31.26
C ASP A 217 -6.16 -10.50 -31.32
N MET A 218 -6.24 -9.78 -32.45
CA MET A 218 -5.84 -8.38 -32.54
C MET A 218 -6.73 -7.47 -31.69
N GLY A 219 -8.05 -7.72 -31.72
CA GLY A 219 -8.99 -7.07 -30.80
C GLY A 219 -8.62 -7.35 -29.34
N ASN A 220 -8.19 -8.58 -29.04
CA ASN A 220 -7.74 -8.97 -27.71
C ASN A 220 -6.40 -8.34 -27.31
N ALA A 221 -5.42 -8.25 -28.21
CA ALA A 221 -4.09 -7.71 -27.93
C ALA A 221 -4.11 -6.19 -27.74
N GLU A 222 -4.86 -5.45 -28.56
CA GLU A 222 -5.01 -4.00 -28.35
C GLU A 222 -5.82 -3.70 -27.09
N ASN A 223 -6.88 -4.47 -26.81
CA ASN A 223 -7.60 -4.35 -25.53
C ASN A 223 -6.69 -4.69 -24.35
N ALA A 224 -5.86 -5.72 -24.46
CA ALA A 224 -4.89 -6.08 -23.44
C ALA A 224 -3.85 -4.96 -23.22
N ARG A 225 -3.33 -4.37 -24.30
CA ARG A 225 -2.47 -3.19 -24.24
C ARG A 225 -3.16 -2.03 -23.51
N ARG A 226 -4.41 -1.72 -23.83
CA ARG A 226 -5.20 -0.67 -23.16
C ARG A 226 -5.35 -0.94 -21.65
N GLN A 227 -5.54 -2.20 -21.24
CA GLN A 227 -5.58 -2.57 -19.83
C GLN A 227 -4.24 -2.36 -19.12
N ILE A 228 -3.11 -2.70 -19.78
CA ILE A 228 -1.76 -2.43 -19.25
C ILE A 228 -1.52 -0.93 -19.11
N VAL A 229 -1.90 -0.14 -20.12
CA VAL A 229 -1.83 1.33 -20.05
C VAL A 229 -2.68 1.87 -18.89
N ARG A 230 -3.87 1.31 -18.68
CA ARG A 230 -4.72 1.65 -17.53
C ARG A 230 -4.03 1.33 -16.20
N ASP A 231 -3.41 0.17 -16.08
CA ASP A 231 -2.67 -0.23 -14.88
C ASP A 231 -1.50 0.73 -14.60
N ILE A 232 -0.73 1.12 -15.63
CA ILE A 232 0.33 2.14 -15.52
C ILE A 232 -0.24 3.48 -15.07
N ARG A 233 -1.34 3.94 -15.69
CA ARG A 233 -1.99 5.20 -15.32
C ARG A 233 -2.45 5.21 -13.87
N ILE A 234 -3.02 4.10 -13.39
CA ILE A 234 -3.41 3.95 -11.99
C ILE A 234 -2.17 4.01 -11.08
N ALA A 235 -1.10 3.31 -11.43
CA ALA A 235 0.15 3.35 -10.68
C ALA A 235 0.75 4.75 -10.59
N ARG A 236 0.71 5.53 -11.68
CA ARG A 236 1.13 6.92 -11.71
C ARG A 236 0.30 7.81 -10.79
N LYS A 237 -1.03 7.61 -10.76
CA LYS A 237 -1.90 8.34 -9.82
C LYS A 237 -1.57 7.99 -8.36
N LEU A 238 -1.33 6.72 -8.05
CA LEU A 238 -0.90 6.31 -6.72
C LEU A 238 0.44 6.98 -6.34
N ALA A 239 1.41 7.03 -7.26
CA ALA A 239 2.67 7.72 -7.05
C ALA A 239 2.48 9.23 -6.83
N ALA A 240 1.62 9.88 -7.62
CA ALA A 240 1.29 11.30 -7.46
C ALA A 240 0.57 11.61 -6.14
N ASN A 241 -0.38 10.76 -5.72
CA ASN A 241 -1.03 10.90 -4.42
C ASN A 241 -0.01 10.80 -3.29
N VAL A 242 0.88 9.79 -3.37
CA VAL A 242 1.98 9.64 -2.42
C VAL A 242 2.89 10.85 -2.44
N ALA A 243 3.23 11.42 -3.59
CA ALA A 243 4.06 12.62 -3.66
C ALA A 243 3.50 13.82 -2.87
N MET A 244 2.18 13.85 -2.65
CA MET A 244 1.47 14.86 -1.85
C MET A 244 1.14 14.40 -0.41
N GLY A 245 1.67 13.27 0.05
CA GLY A 245 1.38 12.74 1.39
C GLY A 245 0.02 12.06 1.54
N VAL A 246 -0.67 11.75 0.45
CA VAL A 246 -1.99 11.12 0.47
C VAL A 246 -1.87 9.68 -0.02
N PHE A 247 -2.36 8.70 0.75
CA PHE A 247 -2.35 7.31 0.28
C PHE A 247 -3.56 6.50 0.76
N PRO A 248 -4.24 5.75 -0.12
CA PRO A 248 -4.00 5.65 -1.56
C PRO A 248 -4.58 6.83 -2.37
N GLY A 249 -5.39 7.69 -1.76
CA GLY A 249 -6.13 8.75 -2.45
C GLY A 249 -7.11 8.21 -3.50
N THR A 250 -7.50 9.07 -4.45
CA THR A 250 -8.36 8.72 -5.59
C THR A 250 -7.52 8.24 -6.76
N TYR A 251 -7.87 7.12 -7.41
CA TYR A 251 -7.11 6.55 -8.52
C TYR A 251 -7.93 5.78 -9.56
#